data_AF-A0A517TZI9-F1
#
_entry.id   AF-A0A517TZI9-F1
#
_cell.length_a   1.000
_cell.length_b   1.000
_cell.length_c   1.000
_cell.angle_alpha   90.00
_cell.angle_beta   90.00
_cell.angle_gamma   90.00
#
_symmetry.space_group_name_H-M   'P 1'
#
loop_
_entity.id
_entity.type
_entity.pdbx_description
1 polymer ?
#
loop_
_entity_poly.entity_id
_entity_poly.type
_entity_poly.pdbx_seq_one_letter_code
_entity_poly.pdbx_strand_id
1 'polypeptide(L)'
;MNATSQLTRSPAYRLGAWFRGVSWRPRFTLRALLIVTTLLCIGMWIHLHWINQRRAAIASGHVTAVPILDSAGVAADPPWLLGLFGEPGHPLLIVHGYDDAQWRQAEARLTRLFPEAEIRRDVEDPVLPGTRVLENENVQ
;
A
#
# COMPACT_ATOMS: atom_id res chain seq x y z
N MET A 1 22.69 75.55 -23.53
CA MET A 1 21.53 74.65 -23.70
C MET A 1 21.81 73.39 -22.89
N ASN A 2 21.30 73.31 -21.66
CA ASN A 2 21.57 72.20 -20.74
C ASN A 2 20.35 71.30 -20.65
N ALA A 3 20.52 70.05 -21.10
CA ALA A 3 19.48 69.02 -21.05
C ALA A 3 19.49 68.35 -19.66
N THR A 4 18.47 68.66 -18.87
CA THR A 4 18.25 68.10 -17.53
C THR A 4 17.48 66.79 -17.66
N SER A 5 18.19 65.66 -17.67
CA SER A 5 17.60 64.32 -17.66
C SER A 5 17.06 63.97 -16.27
N GLN A 6 15.73 64.05 -16.13
CA GLN A 6 14.97 63.61 -14.95
C GLN A 6 14.91 62.07 -14.91
N LEU A 7 15.67 61.47 -13.99
CA LEU A 7 15.61 60.05 -13.67
C LEU A 7 14.33 59.74 -12.86
N THR A 8 13.36 59.12 -13.52
CA THR A 8 12.16 58.54 -12.91
C THR A 8 12.52 57.26 -12.16
N ARG A 9 12.64 57.34 -10.82
CA ARG A 9 12.79 56.17 -9.97
C ARG A 9 11.43 55.52 -9.74
N SER A 10 11.21 54.35 -10.36
CA SER A 10 10.05 53.49 -10.09
C SER A 10 10.08 52.95 -8.65
N PRO A 11 8.97 53.02 -7.88
CA PRO A 11 8.85 52.44 -6.56
C PRO A 11 8.45 50.97 -6.70
N ALA A 12 9.41 50.12 -7.04
CA ALA A 12 9.18 48.69 -7.06
C ALA A 12 9.60 48.06 -5.72
N TYR A 13 8.84 47.05 -5.30
CA TYR A 13 9.11 46.08 -4.21
C TYR A 13 9.16 46.61 -2.75
N ARG A 14 7.98 46.82 -2.15
CA ARG A 14 7.82 46.89 -0.68
C ARG A 14 6.75 45.92 -0.13
N LEU A 15 6.63 44.74 -0.72
CA LEU A 15 5.68 43.69 -0.29
C LEU A 15 6.31 42.54 0.53
N GLY A 16 7.62 42.54 0.76
CA GLY A 16 8.34 41.41 1.37
C GLY A 16 8.58 41.47 2.89
N ALA A 17 8.06 42.46 3.62
CA ALA A 17 8.48 42.72 5.01
C ALA A 17 7.55 42.17 6.11
N TRP A 18 6.37 41.64 5.78
CA TRP A 18 5.35 41.30 6.79
C TRP A 18 5.47 39.91 7.42
N PHE A 19 6.27 38.99 6.88
CA PHE A 19 6.41 37.63 7.43
C PHE A 19 7.66 37.38 8.29
N ARG A 20 8.49 38.40 8.52
CA ARG A 20 9.66 38.28 9.43
C ARG A 20 9.25 38.63 10.86
N GLY A 21 8.67 37.69 11.60
CA GLY A 21 8.44 37.95 13.04
C GLY A 21 7.72 36.90 13.86
N VAL A 22 6.97 35.99 13.25
CA VAL A 22 6.32 34.92 14.01
C VAL A 22 7.29 33.75 14.14
N SER A 23 8.17 33.82 15.16
CA SER A 23 8.93 32.63 15.57
C SER A 23 7.93 31.61 16.12
N TRP A 24 7.53 30.66 15.27
CA TRP A 24 6.72 29.51 15.66
C TRP A 24 7.54 28.71 16.68
N ARG A 25 7.35 29.01 17.97
CA ARG A 25 7.83 28.21 19.08
C ARG A 25 6.64 27.42 19.58
N PRO A 26 6.33 26.26 18.98
CA PRO A 26 5.24 25.45 19.48
C PRO A 26 5.61 25.04 20.91
N ARG A 27 5.00 25.69 21.90
CA ARG A 27 5.04 25.26 23.30
C ARG A 27 4.10 24.07 23.43
N PHE A 28 4.34 23.02 22.65
CA PHE A 28 3.70 21.74 22.92
C PHE A 28 4.18 21.32 24.30
N THR A 29 3.26 21.34 25.25
CA THR A 29 3.52 20.82 26.59
C THR A 29 4.03 19.39 26.44
N LEU A 30 4.94 18.95 27.31
CA LEU A 30 5.46 17.57 27.31
C LEU A 30 4.32 16.52 27.29
N ARG A 31 3.14 16.90 27.83
CA ARG A 31 1.89 16.14 27.73
C ARG A 31 1.41 15.93 26.28
N ALA A 32 1.39 16.97 25.45
CA ALA A 32 0.98 16.85 24.05
C ALA A 32 1.93 15.92 23.26
N LEU A 33 3.24 16.01 23.51
CA LEU A 33 4.21 15.11 22.89
C LEU A 33 3.93 13.65 23.28
N LEU A 34 3.71 13.38 24.57
CA LEU A 34 3.38 12.03 25.04
C LEU A 34 2.10 11.48 24.40
N ILE A 35 1.07 12.32 24.24
CA ILE A 35 -0.18 11.92 23.58
C ILE A 35 0.11 11.54 22.12
N VAL A 36 0.84 12.39 21.38
CA VAL A 36 1.18 12.12 19.98
C VAL A 36 2.01 10.84 19.84
N THR A 37 3.03 10.65 20.69
CA THR A 37 3.85 9.44 20.68
C THR A 37 3.01 8.20 21.00
N THR A 38 2.08 8.29 21.96
CA THR A 38 1.19 7.17 22.31
C THR A 38 0.30 6.78 21.14
N LEU A 39 -0.31 7.77 20.47
CA LEU A 39 -1.11 7.54 19.27
C LEU A 39 -0.29 6.92 18.14
N LEU A 40 0.96 7.37 17.95
CA LEU A 40 1.88 6.79 16.97
C LEU A 40 2.18 5.31 17.30
N CYS A 41 2.46 4.98 18.57
CA CYS A 41 2.68 3.60 19.01
C CYS A 41 1.45 2.71 18.77
N ILE A 42 0.24 3.21 19.06
CA ILE A 42 -1.00 2.48 18.81
C ILE A 42 -1.20 2.26 17.32
N GLY A 43 -0.97 3.29 16.49
CA GLY A 43 -1.03 3.17 15.04
C GLY A 43 -0.07 2.10 14.51
N MET A 44 1.20 2.14 14.94
CA MET A 44 2.20 1.13 14.57
C MET A 44 1.79 -0.28 15.02
N TRP A 45 1.23 -0.43 16.23
CA TRP A 45 0.74 -1.70 16.73
C TRP A 45 -0.37 -2.28 15.84
N ILE A 46 -1.34 -1.45 15.44
CA ILE A 46 -2.43 -1.86 14.54
C ILE A 46 -1.87 -2.34 13.20
N HIS A 47 -0.90 -1.63 12.61
CA HIS A 47 -0.26 -2.05 11.36
C HIS A 47 0.51 -3.36 11.49
N LEU A 48 1.30 -3.54 12.56
CA LEU A 48 2.01 -4.80 12.81
C LEU A 48 1.04 -5.96 13.02
N HIS A 49 -0.06 -5.72 13.73
CA HIS A 49 -1.11 -6.73 13.92
C HIS A 49 -1.74 -7.13 12.58
N TRP A 50 -2.04 -6.16 11.71
CA TRP A 50 -2.57 -6.43 10.37
C TRP A 50 -1.59 -7.22 9.49
N ILE A 51 -0.29 -6.88 9.51
CA ILE A 51 0.76 -7.64 8.80
C ILE A 51 0.83 -9.08 9.30
N ASN A 52 0.79 -9.28 10.62
CA ASN A 52 0.79 -10.63 11.20
C ASN A 52 -0.42 -11.44 10.77
N GLN A 53 -1.61 -10.83 10.68
CA GLN A 53 -2.81 -11.51 10.18
C GLN A 53 -2.68 -11.93 8.70
N ARG A 54 -2.09 -11.08 7.85
CA ARG A 54 -1.83 -11.41 6.44
C ARG A 54 -0.88 -12.59 6.30
N ARG A 55 0.26 -12.54 7.01
CA ARG A 55 1.26 -13.62 7.02
C ARG A 55 0.66 -14.93 7.54
N ALA A 56 -0.14 -14.87 8.61
CA ALA A 56 -0.83 -16.04 9.14
C ALA A 56 -1.86 -16.63 8.17
N ALA A 57 -2.57 -15.79 7.40
CA ALA A 57 -3.50 -16.26 6.37
C ALA A 57 -2.78 -17.03 5.26
N ILE A 58 -1.64 -16.52 4.77
CA ILE A 58 -0.82 -17.19 3.76
C ILE A 58 -0.18 -18.47 4.32
N ALA A 59 0.37 -18.40 5.54
CA ALA A 59 1.00 -19.55 6.20
C ALA A 59 0.01 -20.69 6.53
N SER A 60 -1.30 -20.43 6.51
CA SER A 60 -2.32 -21.45 6.74
C SER A 60 -2.41 -22.50 5.62
N GLY A 61 -1.79 -22.25 4.46
CA GLY A 61 -1.81 -23.16 3.29
C GLY A 61 -3.15 -23.19 2.53
N HIS A 62 -4.19 -22.53 3.02
CA HIS A 62 -5.49 -22.44 2.34
C HIS A 62 -5.53 -21.31 1.30
N VAL A 63 -4.54 -20.41 1.34
CA VAL A 63 -4.46 -19.25 0.45
C VAL A 63 -3.10 -19.26 -0.20
N THR A 64 -3.09 -19.40 -1.52
CA THR A 64 -1.90 -19.29 -2.34
C THR A 64 -1.83 -17.87 -2.90
N ALA A 65 -0.82 -17.12 -2.47
CA ALA A 65 -0.53 -15.82 -3.03
C ALA A 65 0.19 -16.01 -4.36
N VAL A 66 -0.45 -15.60 -5.46
CA VAL A 66 0.17 -15.67 -6.79
C VAL A 66 0.93 -14.37 -7.01
N PRO A 67 2.27 -14.41 -7.14
CA PRO A 67 3.02 -13.25 -7.59
C PRO A 67 2.68 -13.03 -9.07
N ILE A 68 1.62 -12.28 -9.36
CA ILE A 68 1.42 -11.75 -10.70
C ILE A 68 2.43 -10.63 -10.84
N LEU A 69 3.56 -10.99 -11.43
CA LEU A 69 4.40 -10.03 -12.10
C LEU A 69 3.55 -9.47 -13.25
N ASP A 70 3.44 -8.15 -13.34
CA ASP A 70 2.87 -7.56 -14.54
C ASP A 70 3.66 -8.02 -15.78
N SER A 71 3.16 -7.73 -16.98
CA SER A 71 3.89 -8.06 -18.22
C SER A 71 5.32 -7.48 -18.29
N ALA A 72 5.67 -6.53 -17.42
CA ALA A 72 6.99 -5.93 -17.28
C ALA A 72 7.82 -6.52 -16.12
N GLY A 73 7.33 -7.52 -15.39
CA GLY A 73 8.05 -8.11 -14.26
C GLY A 73 7.93 -7.31 -12.95
N VAL A 74 6.97 -6.39 -12.84
CA VAL A 74 6.79 -5.51 -11.69
C VAL A 74 5.74 -6.10 -10.74
N ALA A 75 6.09 -6.19 -9.45
CA ALA A 75 5.17 -6.61 -8.41
C ALA A 75 4.09 -5.53 -8.21
N ALA A 76 2.87 -5.94 -7.88
CA ALA A 76 1.81 -4.99 -7.56
C ALA A 76 2.21 -4.09 -6.38
N ASP A 77 1.92 -2.80 -6.50
CA ASP A 77 2.24 -1.83 -5.46
C ASP A 77 1.47 -2.17 -4.17
N PRO A 78 2.18 -2.38 -3.04
CA PRO A 78 1.51 -2.64 -1.78
C PRO A 78 0.74 -1.40 -1.33
N PRO A 79 -0.37 -1.56 -0.60
CA PRO A 79 -1.11 -0.43 -0.09
C PRO A 79 -0.24 0.46 0.81
N TRP A 80 -0.06 1.73 0.44
CA TRP A 80 0.36 2.87 1.27
C TRP A 80 1.43 2.52 2.32
N LEU A 81 1.02 2.20 3.55
CA LEU A 81 1.93 1.97 4.67
C LEU A 81 2.59 0.58 4.65
N LEU A 82 2.00 -0.43 4.00
CA LEU A 82 2.59 -1.77 3.90
C LEU A 82 3.92 -1.75 3.14
N GLY A 83 4.02 -0.93 2.10
CA GLY A 83 5.27 -0.72 1.37
C GLY A 83 6.39 -0.16 2.26
N LEU A 84 6.05 0.68 3.24
CA LEU A 84 7.03 1.23 4.20
C LEU A 84 7.60 0.14 5.13
N PHE A 85 6.83 -0.92 5.39
CA PHE A 85 7.28 -2.08 6.18
C PHE A 85 7.94 -3.18 5.34
N GLY A 86 8.11 -2.96 4.02
CA GLY A 86 8.72 -3.93 3.11
C GLY A 86 7.83 -5.15 2.82
N GLU A 87 6.52 -5.06 3.07
CA GLU A 87 5.58 -6.12 2.71
C GLU A 87 5.28 -6.08 1.20
N PRO A 88 5.35 -7.23 0.50
CA PRO A 88 4.98 -7.30 -0.91
C PRO A 88 3.46 -7.15 -1.09
N GLY A 89 3.06 -6.55 -2.22
CA GLY A 89 1.67 -6.56 -2.67
C GLY A 89 1.29 -7.94 -3.21
N HIS A 90 0.03 -8.33 -3.02
CA HIS A 90 -0.52 -9.59 -3.54
C HIS A 90 -1.71 -9.27 -4.44
N PRO A 91 -1.53 -9.14 -5.76
CA PRO A 91 -2.61 -8.75 -6.66
C PRO A 91 -3.67 -9.84 -6.85
N LEU A 92 -3.31 -11.11 -6.63
CA LEU A 92 -4.21 -12.25 -6.76
C LEU A 92 -3.98 -13.23 -5.61
N LEU A 93 -5.07 -13.63 -4.97
CA LEU A 93 -5.12 -14.71 -4.00
C LEU A 93 -6.01 -15.83 -4.53
N ILE A 94 -5.46 -17.02 -4.63
CA ILE A 94 -6.21 -18.24 -4.95
C ILE A 94 -6.46 -18.97 -3.63
N VAL A 95 -7.72 -19.31 -3.38
CA VAL A 95 -8.14 -19.89 -2.11
C VAL A 95 -8.67 -21.30 -2.33
N HIS A 96 -8.14 -22.26 -1.57
CA HIS A 96 -8.35 -23.69 -1.76
C HIS A 96 -9.22 -24.28 -0.64
N GLY A 97 -9.95 -25.36 -0.98
CA GLY A 97 -10.49 -26.31 0.01
C GLY A 97 -11.69 -25.85 0.85
N TYR A 98 -12.35 -24.75 0.50
CA TYR A 98 -13.56 -24.30 1.20
C TYR A 98 -14.84 -24.76 0.51
N ASP A 99 -15.82 -25.18 1.30
CA ASP A 99 -17.21 -25.33 0.86
C ASP A 99 -17.85 -23.94 0.57
N ASP A 100 -19.06 -23.91 0.01
CA ASP A 100 -19.73 -22.66 -0.38
C ASP A 100 -20.04 -21.73 0.80
N ALA A 101 -20.29 -22.29 1.99
CA ALA A 101 -20.65 -21.51 3.18
C ALA A 101 -19.39 -20.89 3.82
N GLN A 102 -18.33 -21.68 3.95
CA GLN A 102 -17.03 -21.25 4.44
C GLN A 102 -16.38 -20.28 3.46
N TRP A 103 -16.55 -20.49 2.15
CA TRP A 103 -16.06 -19.59 1.11
C TRP A 103 -16.51 -18.15 1.34
N ARG A 104 -17.81 -17.92 1.55
CA ARG A 104 -18.33 -16.56 1.76
C ARG A 104 -17.76 -15.88 3.01
N GLN A 105 -17.52 -16.66 4.07
CA GLN A 105 -16.91 -16.13 5.30
C GLN A 105 -15.41 -15.82 5.09
N ALA A 106 -14.70 -16.72 4.40
CA ALA A 106 -13.29 -16.56 4.07
C ALA A 106 -13.07 -15.38 3.13
N GLU A 107 -13.89 -15.25 2.08
CA GLU A 107 -13.89 -14.15 1.12
C GLU A 107 -14.03 -12.81 1.84
N ALA A 108 -15.09 -12.62 2.64
CA ALA A 108 -15.31 -11.37 3.36
C ALA A 108 -14.15 -11.01 4.32
N ARG A 109 -13.52 -12.01 4.94
CA ARG A 109 -12.35 -11.80 5.79
C ARG A 109 -11.10 -11.44 4.97
N LEU A 110 -10.86 -12.13 3.86
CA LEU A 110 -9.71 -11.92 2.99
C LEU A 110 -9.80 -10.57 2.27
N THR A 111 -10.98 -10.14 1.82
CA THR A 111 -11.18 -8.83 1.19
C THR A 111 -10.81 -7.69 2.13
N ARG A 112 -11.02 -7.86 3.45
CA ARG A 112 -10.60 -6.88 4.46
C ARG A 112 -9.09 -6.91 4.72
N LEU A 113 -8.47 -8.08 4.65
CA LEU A 113 -7.03 -8.26 4.89
C LEU A 113 -6.17 -7.82 3.70
N PHE A 114 -6.67 -8.02 2.49
CA PHE A 114 -5.98 -7.80 1.22
C PHE A 114 -6.89 -6.98 0.28
N PRO A 115 -7.13 -5.69 0.58
CA PRO A 115 -7.97 -4.84 -0.25
C PRO A 115 -7.43 -4.63 -1.67
N GLU A 116 -6.13 -4.86 -1.89
CA GLU A 116 -5.48 -4.80 -3.20
C GLU A 116 -5.61 -6.09 -4.02
N ALA A 117 -5.99 -7.20 -3.39
CA ALA A 117 -6.02 -8.51 -4.03
C ALA A 117 -7.36 -8.78 -4.68
N GLU A 118 -7.32 -9.27 -5.92
CA GLU A 118 -8.42 -10.04 -6.47
C GLU A 118 -8.45 -11.41 -5.78
N ILE A 119 -9.61 -11.78 -5.22
CA ILE A 119 -9.78 -13.05 -4.51
C ILE A 119 -10.53 -14.00 -5.42
N ARG A 120 -9.89 -15.10 -5.79
CA ARG A 120 -10.48 -16.15 -6.61
C ARG A 120 -10.57 -17.44 -5.81
N ARG A 121 -11.71 -18.10 -5.94
CA ARG A 121 -11.84 -19.48 -5.48
C ARG A 121 -11.07 -20.36 -6.44
N ASP A 122 -10.31 -21.30 -5.91
CA ASP A 122 -9.85 -22.44 -6.68
C ASP A 122 -11.08 -23.29 -7.00
N VAL A 123 -11.78 -22.89 -8.06
CA VAL A 123 -12.68 -23.81 -8.74
C VAL A 123 -11.70 -24.74 -9.43
N GLU A 124 -11.64 -26.00 -8.99
CA GLU A 124 -11.10 -27.06 -9.83
C GLU A 124 -11.89 -26.96 -11.14
N ASP A 125 -11.37 -26.19 -12.11
CA ASP A 125 -11.90 -26.21 -13.45
C ASP A 125 -11.87 -27.70 -13.78
N PRO A 126 -13.05 -28.33 -14.03
CA PRO A 126 -13.08 -29.75 -14.31
C PRO A 126 -12.15 -29.91 -15.49
N VAL A 127 -11.00 -30.55 -15.26
CA VAL A 127 -9.93 -30.73 -16.24
C VAL A 127 -10.64 -31.15 -17.50
N LEU A 128 -10.72 -30.24 -18.49
CA LEU A 128 -11.52 -30.52 -19.68
C LEU A 128 -10.99 -31.85 -20.21
N PRO A 129 -11.83 -32.90 -20.27
CA PRO A 129 -11.38 -34.24 -20.64
C PRO A 129 -10.95 -34.19 -22.11
N GLY A 130 -9.69 -33.84 -22.36
CA GLY A 130 -9.22 -33.47 -23.68
C GLY A 130 -7.93 -32.66 -23.69
N THR A 131 -7.59 -31.94 -22.63
CA THR A 131 -6.27 -31.30 -22.51
C THR A 131 -5.26 -32.36 -22.10
N ARG A 132 -4.88 -33.22 -23.06
CA ARG A 132 -3.70 -34.06 -22.93
C ARG A 132 -2.54 -33.12 -22.67
N VAL A 133 -2.04 -33.11 -21.43
CA VAL A 133 -0.67 -32.68 -21.15
C VAL A 133 0.16 -33.51 -22.12
N LEU A 134 0.65 -32.88 -23.18
CA LEU A 134 1.70 -33.45 -24.01
C LEU A 134 2.91 -33.47 -23.08
N GLU A 135 2.94 -34.51 -22.26
CA GLU A 135 4.08 -34.97 -21.51
C GLU A 135 5.13 -35.19 -22.60
N ASN A 136 5.98 -34.17 -22.76
CA ASN A 136 7.12 -34.22 -23.65
C ASN A 136 8.08 -35.23 -23.03
N GLU A 137 7.76 -36.48 -23.29
CA GLU A 137 8.64 -37.64 -23.30
C GLU A 137 9.68 -37.41 -24.41
N ASN A 138 10.55 -36.42 -24.23
CA ASN A 138 11.78 -36.32 -24.99
C ASN A 138 12.93 -36.73 -24.08
N VAL A 139 12.95 -38.05 -23.89
CA VAL A 139 14.12 -38.86 -23.65
C VAL A 139 15.09 -38.64 -24.81
N GLN A 140 16.17 -37.88 -24.58
CA GLN A 140 17.57 -38.29 -24.81
C GLN A 140 18.55 -37.15 -24.50
#